data_AF-A0A7S1YSS0-F1
#
_entry.id   AF-A0A7S1YSS0-F1
#
_cell.length_a   1.000
_cell.length_b   1.000
_cell.length_c   1.000
_cell.angle_alpha   90.00
_cell.angle_beta   90.00
_cell.angle_gamma   90.00
#
_symmetry.space_group_name_H-M   'P 1'
#
loop_
_entity.id
_entity.type
_entity.pdbx_description
1 polymer ?
#
loop_
_entity_poly.entity_id
_entity_poly.type
_entity_poly.pdbx_seq_one_letter_code
_entity_poly.pdbx_strand_id
1 'polypeptide(L)'
;GDDDDDVEDDTKDDSPSSTAGSLLCSMKRSVFESDAFGRWLKSVTSLGMPEGHRGRVRRFRPGLDYTVAHYGILTTSSVLDATMCFVAGKGDQCKYDEETGDLIGSDDDAIWDSGDVGGFECYIAADEGEGEENEADDEYNEDNDTKLLSVSASDNTLSLVYRDPGTMRFVKYVGSGAPSSRWDLSLEYSVIDDDDDDDEEEEEKEDSE
;
A
#
# COMPACT_ATOMS: atom_id res chain seq x y z
N GLY A 1 60.61 -14.84 29.88
CA GLY A 1 60.60 -15.41 28.52
C GLY A 1 59.16 -15.73 28.29
N ASP A 2 58.43 -14.65 28.13
CA ASP A 2 57.02 -14.47 28.39
C ASP A 2 56.33 -14.57 27.04
N ASP A 3 55.52 -15.61 26.86
CA ASP A 3 54.57 -15.74 25.76
C ASP A 3 53.18 -15.56 26.38
N ASP A 4 52.82 -14.32 26.69
CA ASP A 4 51.44 -13.88 26.81
C ASP A 4 50.98 -13.55 25.38
N ASP A 5 50.39 -14.53 24.69
CA ASP A 5 49.61 -14.26 23.47
C ASP A 5 48.30 -13.59 23.91
N ASP A 6 48.26 -12.28 23.71
CA ASP A 6 47.09 -11.42 23.85
C ASP A 6 45.90 -12.03 23.09
N VAL A 7 44.94 -12.57 23.85
CA VAL A 7 43.58 -12.79 23.37
C VAL A 7 42.97 -11.39 23.25
N GLU A 8 42.99 -10.83 22.03
CA GLU A 8 42.19 -9.66 21.69
C GLU A 8 40.70 -10.03 21.75
N ASP A 9 40.15 -9.99 22.96
CA ASP A 9 38.72 -9.79 23.23
C ASP A 9 38.46 -8.28 23.22
N ASP A 10 38.13 -7.74 22.05
CA ASP A 10 37.53 -6.42 21.86
C ASP A 10 37.14 -6.35 20.37
N THR A 11 35.89 -6.56 19.97
CA THR A 11 34.88 -5.50 20.08
C THR A 11 33.49 -6.05 20.36
N LYS A 12 32.97 -5.67 21.53
CA LYS A 12 31.54 -5.45 21.81
C LYS A 12 30.90 -4.62 20.69
N ASP A 13 29.94 -5.20 19.97
CA ASP A 13 29.04 -4.48 19.06
C ASP A 13 27.89 -3.86 19.88
N ASP A 14 28.11 -2.63 20.38
CA ASP A 14 27.17 -1.87 21.22
C ASP A 14 26.28 -0.90 20.38
N SER A 15 25.33 -1.39 19.55
CA SER A 15 24.01 -0.76 19.18
C SER A 15 23.95 0.65 18.50
N PRO A 16 22.79 1.23 18.06
CA PRO A 16 21.56 0.74 17.41
C PRO A 16 21.18 1.58 16.15
N SER A 17 21.10 0.99 14.94
CA SER A 17 20.25 1.56 13.88
C SER A 17 19.63 0.44 13.06
N SER A 18 18.41 0.05 13.40
CA SER A 18 17.61 -0.77 12.49
C SER A 18 17.47 -0.01 11.17
N THR A 19 17.87 -0.63 10.06
CA THR A 19 17.63 -0.03 8.74
C THR A 19 16.13 0.20 8.54
N ALA A 20 15.74 1.16 7.70
CA ALA A 20 14.33 1.42 7.40
C ALA A 20 13.58 0.12 7.02
N GLY A 21 14.21 -0.74 6.20
CA GLY A 21 13.66 -2.06 5.86
C GLY A 21 13.48 -2.99 7.07
N SER A 22 14.43 -3.02 8.01
CA SER A 22 14.33 -3.80 9.24
C SER A 22 13.19 -3.31 10.15
N LEU A 23 13.03 -1.99 10.28
CA LEU A 23 11.93 -1.39 11.05
C LEU A 23 10.57 -1.72 10.45
N LEU A 24 10.42 -1.57 9.13
CA LEU A 24 9.18 -1.92 8.42
C LEU A 24 8.89 -3.42 8.49
N CYS A 25 9.91 -4.27 8.43
CA CYS A 25 9.74 -5.71 8.64
C CYS A 25 9.28 -6.03 10.07
N SER A 26 9.75 -5.29 11.07
CA SER A 26 9.28 -5.42 12.45
C SER A 26 7.82 -4.97 12.57
N MET A 27 7.46 -3.82 11.99
CA MET A 27 6.09 -3.29 11.96
C MET A 27 5.13 -4.27 11.27
N LYS A 28 5.55 -4.87 10.14
CA LYS A 28 4.80 -5.91 9.45
C LYS A 28 4.42 -7.04 10.41
N ARG A 29 5.41 -7.66 11.04
CA ARG A 29 5.21 -8.84 11.90
C ARG A 29 4.47 -8.54 13.20
N SER A 30 4.77 -7.40 13.81
CA SER A 30 4.25 -7.08 15.15
C SER A 30 2.90 -6.36 15.14
N VAL A 31 2.58 -5.67 14.04
CA VAL A 31 1.34 -4.89 13.92
C VAL A 31 0.46 -5.48 12.82
N PHE A 32 0.88 -5.39 11.56
CA PHE A 32 0.01 -5.70 10.42
C PHE A 32 -0.40 -7.19 10.36
N GLU A 33 0.48 -8.10 10.77
CA GLU A 33 0.20 -9.55 10.84
C GLU A 33 -0.42 -9.98 12.17
N SER A 34 -0.81 -9.04 13.05
CA SER A 34 -1.36 -9.36 14.37
C SER A 34 -2.89 -9.43 14.37
N ASP A 35 -3.45 -10.30 15.21
CA ASP A 35 -4.90 -10.37 15.42
C ASP A 35 -5.50 -9.05 15.93
N ALA A 36 -4.72 -8.25 16.66
CA ALA A 36 -5.17 -6.96 17.15
C ALA A 36 -5.43 -5.98 15.99
N PHE A 37 -4.53 -5.95 15.02
CA PHE A 37 -4.72 -5.17 13.79
C PHE A 37 -5.84 -5.75 12.93
N GLY A 38 -5.97 -7.08 12.83
CA GLY A 38 -7.10 -7.70 12.12
C GLY A 38 -8.46 -7.31 12.70
N ARG A 39 -8.60 -7.28 14.03
CA ARG A 39 -9.82 -6.77 14.70
C ARG A 39 -10.05 -5.29 14.44
N TRP A 40 -8.98 -4.50 14.41
CA TRP A 40 -9.06 -3.08 14.06
C TRP A 40 -9.53 -2.89 12.62
N LEU A 41 -8.99 -3.66 11.65
CA LEU A 41 -9.44 -3.64 10.25
C LEU A 41 -10.94 -3.93 10.16
N LYS A 42 -11.40 -5.05 10.73
CA LYS A 42 -12.84 -5.38 10.82
C LYS A 42 -13.67 -4.20 11.35
N SER A 43 -13.20 -3.56 12.42
CA SER A 43 -13.93 -2.45 13.05
C SER A 43 -13.98 -1.19 12.20
N VAL A 44 -12.98 -0.89 11.37
CA VAL A 44 -12.93 0.36 10.58
C VAL A 44 -13.47 0.21 9.17
N THR A 45 -13.50 -1.02 8.64
CA THR A 45 -14.04 -1.29 7.30
C THR A 45 -15.43 -1.90 7.31
N SER A 46 -15.92 -2.36 8.47
CA SER A 46 -17.16 -3.15 8.61
C SER A 46 -17.14 -4.49 7.86
N LEU A 47 -15.99 -4.91 7.33
CA LEU A 47 -15.82 -6.20 6.66
C LEU A 47 -15.59 -7.31 7.69
N GLY A 48 -15.70 -8.55 7.24
CA GLY A 48 -15.38 -9.74 8.02
C GLY A 48 -13.95 -9.78 8.57
N MET A 49 -13.74 -10.68 9.52
CA MET A 49 -12.39 -10.86 10.10
C MET A 49 -11.43 -11.35 8.99
N PRO A 50 -10.22 -10.77 8.87
CA PRO A 50 -9.24 -11.27 7.91
C PRO A 50 -8.93 -12.75 8.12
N GLU A 51 -9.13 -13.56 7.08
CA GLU A 51 -8.86 -15.01 7.12
C GLU A 51 -7.40 -15.34 6.78
N GLY A 52 -6.76 -14.45 6.03
CA GLY A 52 -5.37 -14.59 5.64
C GLY A 52 -4.80 -13.27 5.14
N HIS A 53 -3.48 -13.19 5.10
CA HIS A 53 -2.78 -12.02 4.58
C HIS A 53 -1.54 -12.41 3.78
N ARG A 54 -1.20 -11.59 2.78
CA ARG A 54 0.09 -11.66 2.07
C ARG A 54 0.62 -10.26 1.84
N GLY A 55 1.93 -10.12 1.68
CA GLY A 55 2.51 -8.80 1.46
C GLY A 55 3.99 -8.71 1.77
N ARG A 56 4.57 -7.54 1.51
CA ARG A 56 6.00 -7.31 1.64
C ARG A 56 6.32 -5.84 1.96
N VAL A 57 7.50 -5.63 2.53
CA VAL A 57 8.15 -4.32 2.59
C VAL A 57 8.77 -4.04 1.22
N ARG A 58 8.57 -2.83 0.68
CA ARG A 58 9.11 -2.41 -0.61
C ARG A 58 9.90 -1.12 -0.46
N ARG A 59 10.88 -0.95 -1.34
CA ARG A 59 11.61 0.30 -1.57
C ARG A 59 11.62 0.57 -3.06
N PHE A 60 11.13 1.74 -3.45
CA PHE A 60 11.21 2.25 -4.80
C PHE A 60 12.23 3.38 -4.86
N ARG A 61 13.33 3.14 -5.56
CA ARG A 61 14.44 4.09 -5.71
C ARG A 61 14.11 5.10 -6.83
N PRO A 62 14.38 6.40 -6.60
CA PRO A 62 14.24 7.42 -7.63
C PRO A 62 15.04 7.07 -8.87
N GLY A 63 14.41 7.20 -10.04
CA GLY A 63 15.05 6.96 -11.32
C GLY A 63 15.07 5.49 -11.77
N LEU A 64 14.52 4.56 -10.98
CA LEU A 64 14.73 3.11 -11.19
C LEU A 64 13.46 2.29 -11.09
N ASP A 65 12.69 2.45 -10.01
CA ASP A 65 11.72 1.43 -9.61
C ASP A 65 10.27 1.86 -9.88
N TYR A 66 9.45 0.90 -10.29
CA TYR A 66 8.02 1.00 -10.56
C TYR A 66 7.39 -0.40 -10.50
N THR A 67 6.06 -0.48 -10.49
CA THR A 67 5.36 -1.73 -10.85
C THR A 67 4.44 -1.49 -12.05
N VAL A 68 4.02 -2.56 -12.70
CA VAL A 68 3.20 -2.49 -13.93
C VAL A 68 1.88 -3.22 -13.72
N ALA A 69 0.79 -2.57 -14.12
CA ALA A 69 -0.51 -3.21 -14.26
C ALA A 69 -0.48 -4.18 -15.44
N HIS A 70 -0.79 -5.46 -15.20
CA HIS A 70 -0.92 -6.44 -16.26
C HIS A 70 -1.94 -7.51 -15.88
N TYR A 71 -2.57 -8.15 -16.86
CA TYR A 71 -3.64 -9.13 -16.63
C TYR A 71 -3.22 -10.30 -15.69
N GLY A 72 -1.93 -10.64 -15.63
CA GLY A 72 -1.41 -11.67 -14.73
C GLY A 72 -1.47 -11.33 -13.23
N ILE A 73 -1.77 -10.09 -12.86
CA ILE A 73 -1.95 -9.65 -11.45
C ILE A 73 -3.39 -9.28 -11.11
N LEU A 74 -4.35 -9.64 -11.95
CA LEU A 74 -5.77 -9.43 -11.64
C LEU A 74 -6.16 -10.17 -10.37
N THR A 75 -6.92 -9.49 -9.51
CA THR A 75 -7.64 -10.13 -8.42
C THR A 75 -8.73 -11.03 -8.98
N THR A 76 -8.75 -12.27 -8.49
CA THR A 76 -9.82 -13.25 -8.79
C THR A 76 -10.93 -13.22 -7.75
N SER A 77 -10.68 -12.62 -6.58
CA SER A 77 -11.59 -12.44 -5.46
C SER A 77 -11.40 -11.05 -4.88
N SER A 78 -12.40 -10.53 -4.17
CA SER A 78 -12.27 -9.27 -3.44
C SER A 78 -11.18 -9.38 -2.38
N VAL A 79 -10.42 -8.31 -2.19
CA VAL A 79 -9.35 -8.24 -1.19
C VAL A 79 -9.28 -6.85 -0.58
N LEU A 80 -8.91 -6.79 0.70
CA LEU A 80 -8.62 -5.52 1.36
C LEU A 80 -7.11 -5.25 1.29
N ASP A 81 -6.72 -4.24 0.53
CA ASP A 81 -5.35 -3.74 0.52
C ASP A 81 -5.11 -2.82 1.72
N ALA A 82 -3.97 -2.99 2.39
CA ALA A 82 -3.45 -2.02 3.36
C ALA A 82 -2.03 -1.62 2.99
N THR A 83 -1.84 -0.33 2.72
CA THR A 83 -0.54 0.25 2.36
C THR A 83 -0.14 1.31 3.36
N MET A 84 0.94 1.06 4.11
CA MET A 84 1.58 2.09 4.94
C MET A 84 2.75 2.69 4.17
N CYS A 85 2.67 3.98 3.82
CA CYS A 85 3.66 4.67 3.00
C CYS A 85 4.55 5.57 3.84
N PHE A 86 5.83 5.64 3.48
CA PHE A 86 6.82 6.56 4.02
C PHE A 86 7.66 7.15 2.88
N VAL A 87 7.74 8.47 2.86
CA VAL A 87 8.54 9.28 1.93
C VAL A 87 9.10 10.49 2.69
N ALA A 88 10.06 11.21 2.10
CA ALA A 88 10.41 12.53 2.64
C ALA A 88 9.19 13.46 2.55
N GLY A 89 8.93 14.19 3.63
CA GLY A 89 7.73 14.99 3.82
C GLY A 89 7.32 15.02 5.29
N LYS A 90 6.14 15.57 5.57
CA LYS A 90 5.49 15.53 6.90
C LYS A 90 4.17 14.77 6.89
N GLY A 91 3.71 14.34 5.70
CA GLY A 91 2.41 13.70 5.55
C GLY A 91 1.25 14.71 5.56
N ASP A 92 1.55 15.99 5.40
CA ASP A 92 0.55 17.05 5.31
C ASP A 92 0.02 17.13 3.88
N GLN A 93 -1.30 17.16 3.70
CA GLN A 93 -1.87 17.49 2.39
C GLN A 93 -1.60 18.97 2.09
N CYS A 94 -0.83 19.20 1.02
CA CYS A 94 -0.44 20.54 0.65
C CYS A 94 -1.65 21.33 0.14
N LYS A 95 -1.81 22.56 0.64
CA LYS A 95 -2.87 23.47 0.21
C LYS A 95 -2.36 24.89 0.14
N TYR A 96 -2.84 25.63 -0.86
CA TYR A 96 -2.54 27.03 -0.98
C TYR A 96 -3.47 27.85 -0.08
N ASP A 97 -2.91 28.68 0.78
CA ASP A 97 -3.68 29.62 1.58
C ASP A 97 -3.95 30.88 0.73
N GLU A 98 -5.20 31.09 0.34
CA GLU A 98 -5.60 32.22 -0.50
C GLU A 98 -5.44 33.59 0.18
N GLU A 99 -5.44 33.65 1.52
CA GLU A 99 -5.36 34.90 2.28
C GLU A 99 -3.91 35.36 2.45
N THR A 100 -3.02 34.43 2.76
CA THR A 100 -1.59 34.70 2.99
C THR A 100 -0.75 34.57 1.73
N GLY A 101 -1.21 33.78 0.75
CA GLY A 101 -0.46 33.44 -0.44
C GLY A 101 0.64 32.41 -0.20
N ASP A 102 0.66 31.78 0.97
CA ASP A 102 1.68 30.81 1.37
C ASP A 102 1.20 29.36 1.13
N LEU A 103 2.15 28.47 0.85
CA LEU A 103 1.91 27.04 0.82
C LEU A 103 1.83 26.52 2.26
N ILE A 104 0.71 25.86 2.61
CA ILE A 104 0.59 25.07 3.83
C ILE A 104 1.06 23.65 3.53
N GLY A 105 2.13 23.21 4.21
CA GLY A 105 2.76 21.90 4.05
C GLY A 105 4.29 22.03 3.94
N SER A 106 4.99 20.95 3.59
CA SER A 106 6.42 21.03 3.23
C SER A 106 6.62 21.00 1.72
N ASP A 107 7.76 21.52 1.24
CA ASP A 107 8.12 21.46 -0.18
C ASP A 107 8.14 20.01 -0.69
N ASP A 108 8.61 19.08 0.14
CA ASP A 108 8.64 17.65 -0.20
C ASP A 108 7.21 17.08 -0.36
N ASP A 109 6.28 17.42 0.54
CA ASP A 109 4.88 17.00 0.43
C ASP A 109 4.27 17.54 -0.88
N ALA A 110 4.52 18.81 -1.23
CA ALA A 110 4.01 19.41 -2.46
C ALA A 110 4.55 18.73 -3.73
N ILE A 111 5.82 18.30 -3.71
CA ILE A 111 6.43 17.59 -4.84
C ILE A 111 5.76 16.21 -5.02
N TRP A 112 5.45 15.51 -3.94
CA TRP A 112 4.73 14.23 -4.06
C TRP A 112 3.26 14.42 -4.45
N ASP A 113 2.59 15.42 -3.88
CA ASP A 113 1.19 15.73 -4.15
C ASP A 113 0.95 16.21 -5.58
N SER A 114 1.95 16.82 -6.25
CA SER A 114 1.81 17.23 -7.65
C SER A 114 1.67 16.05 -8.61
N GLY A 115 2.13 14.85 -8.21
CA GLY A 115 2.15 13.65 -9.06
C GLY A 115 3.26 13.62 -10.11
N ASP A 116 3.97 14.72 -10.34
CA ASP A 116 5.00 14.85 -11.40
C ASP A 116 6.18 13.90 -11.20
N VAL A 117 6.54 13.62 -9.94
CA VAL A 117 7.62 12.68 -9.60
C VAL A 117 7.13 11.22 -9.51
N GLY A 118 5.86 10.96 -9.81
CA GLY A 118 5.24 9.65 -9.74
C GLY A 118 5.29 9.06 -8.33
N GLY A 119 5.49 7.75 -8.22
CA GLY A 119 5.47 7.04 -6.92
C GLY A 119 4.11 6.93 -6.27
N PHE A 120 3.05 7.50 -6.85
CA PHE A 120 1.67 7.28 -6.42
C PHE A 120 1.22 5.85 -6.73
N GLU A 121 0.28 5.38 -5.91
CA GLU A 121 -0.37 4.09 -6.07
C GLU A 121 -1.66 4.25 -6.84
N CYS A 122 -1.88 3.43 -7.86
CA CYS A 122 -3.03 3.49 -8.74
C CYS A 122 -3.81 2.18 -8.77
N TYR A 123 -5.12 2.34 -8.89
CA TYR A 123 -6.12 1.29 -9.05
C TYR A 123 -6.90 1.54 -10.32
N ILE A 124 -7.01 0.52 -11.17
CA ILE A 124 -7.64 0.60 -12.49
C ILE A 124 -8.49 -0.65 -12.70
N ALA A 125 -9.72 -0.47 -13.22
CA ALA A 125 -10.54 -1.59 -13.65
C ALA A 125 -9.96 -2.22 -14.93
N ALA A 126 -9.99 -3.54 -15.05
CA ALA A 126 -9.83 -4.16 -16.36
C ALA A 126 -11.02 -3.75 -17.24
N ASP A 127 -10.75 -3.20 -18.43
CA ASP A 127 -11.82 -2.93 -19.40
C ASP A 127 -12.44 -4.27 -19.84
N GLU A 128 -13.77 -4.35 -19.77
CA GLU A 128 -14.56 -5.52 -20.18
C GLU A 128 -14.79 -5.57 -21.71
N GLY A 129 -14.25 -4.60 -22.46
CA GLY A 129 -14.34 -4.52 -23.91
C GLY A 129 -13.71 -5.73 -24.63
N GLU A 130 -14.57 -6.53 -25.26
CA GLU A 130 -14.20 -7.66 -26.13
C GLU A 130 -13.13 -7.29 -27.17
N GLY A 131 -11.91 -7.80 -27.03
CA GLY A 131 -10.92 -7.69 -28.11
C GLY A 131 -9.49 -7.98 -27.67
N GLU A 132 -8.97 -9.07 -28.20
CA GLU A 132 -7.57 -9.47 -28.24
C GLU A 132 -6.58 -8.29 -28.37
N GLU A 133 -5.48 -8.37 -27.59
CA GLU A 133 -4.21 -7.70 -27.88
C GLU A 133 -4.21 -6.17 -27.94
N ASN A 134 -4.60 -5.48 -26.86
CA ASN A 134 -4.01 -4.16 -26.58
C ASN A 134 -3.09 -4.27 -25.38
N GLU A 135 -1.81 -4.36 -25.71
CA GLU A 135 -0.69 -4.29 -24.78
C GLU A 135 -0.88 -3.12 -23.82
N ALA A 136 -0.44 -3.30 -22.57
CA ALA A 136 -0.43 -2.32 -21.50
C ALA A 136 0.52 -1.12 -21.77
N ASP A 137 0.40 -0.55 -22.98
CA ASP A 137 1.08 0.62 -23.53
C ASP A 137 0.08 1.70 -23.97
N ASP A 138 -1.22 1.52 -23.69
CA ASP A 138 -2.16 2.64 -23.66
C ASP A 138 -1.69 3.60 -22.56
N GLU A 139 -0.91 4.58 -23.01
CA GLU A 139 -0.45 5.74 -22.27
C GLU A 139 -1.55 6.16 -21.29
N TYR A 140 -1.21 6.13 -20.00
CA TYR A 140 -2.06 6.60 -18.91
C TYR A 140 -2.53 8.04 -19.20
N ASN A 141 -3.62 8.18 -19.95
CA ASN A 141 -4.32 9.43 -20.11
C ASN A 141 -5.16 9.60 -18.84
N GLU A 142 -4.96 10.72 -18.15
CA GLU A 142 -5.75 11.10 -16.97
C GLU A 142 -7.25 11.18 -17.28
N ASP A 143 -7.61 11.26 -18.57
CA ASP A 143 -8.96 11.31 -19.11
C ASP A 143 -9.57 9.93 -19.44
N ASN A 144 -8.91 8.80 -19.14
CA ASN A 144 -9.47 7.47 -19.40
C ASN A 144 -10.39 7.01 -18.26
N ASP A 145 -11.63 6.66 -18.57
CA ASP A 145 -12.71 6.24 -17.65
C ASP A 145 -12.39 4.96 -16.84
N THR A 146 -11.22 4.35 -17.06
CA THR A 146 -10.75 3.12 -16.39
C THR A 146 -10.04 3.37 -15.06
N LYS A 147 -9.57 4.60 -14.79
CA LYS A 147 -8.87 4.95 -13.54
C LYS A 147 -9.87 5.08 -12.39
N LEU A 148 -9.74 4.21 -11.39
CA LEU A 148 -10.63 4.18 -10.22
C LEU A 148 -10.11 5.07 -9.09
N LEU A 149 -8.84 4.92 -8.72
CA LEU A 149 -8.24 5.61 -7.58
C LEU A 149 -6.76 5.86 -7.81
N SER A 150 -6.28 7.02 -7.35
CA SER A 150 -4.86 7.36 -7.27
C SER A 150 -4.57 7.91 -5.88
N VAL A 151 -3.56 7.36 -5.23
CA VAL A 151 -3.11 7.74 -3.89
C VAL A 151 -1.68 8.25 -3.98
N SER A 152 -1.50 9.55 -3.83
CA SER A 152 -0.18 10.20 -3.80
C SER A 152 0.71 9.58 -2.73
N ALA A 153 2.03 9.57 -2.96
CA ALA A 153 2.95 9.12 -1.93
C ALA A 153 3.00 10.17 -0.82
N SER A 154 2.74 9.77 0.42
CA SER A 154 2.72 10.69 1.56
C SER A 154 3.33 10.00 2.78
N ASP A 155 4.02 10.75 3.61
CA ASP A 155 4.72 10.19 4.76
C ASP A 155 3.73 9.70 5.82
N ASN A 156 4.09 8.61 6.51
CA ASN A 156 3.32 8.03 7.61
C ASN A 156 1.81 7.87 7.32
N THR A 157 1.47 7.50 6.09
CA THR A 157 0.08 7.44 5.62
C THR A 157 -0.37 5.99 5.41
N LEU A 158 -1.47 5.59 6.07
CA LEU A 158 -2.13 4.30 5.87
C LEU A 158 -3.29 4.46 4.89
N SER A 159 -3.21 3.78 3.75
CA SER A 159 -4.32 3.63 2.80
C SER A 159 -4.95 2.25 2.94
N LEU A 160 -6.29 2.21 3.05
CA LEU A 160 -7.10 1.01 3.01
C LEU A 160 -7.98 1.05 1.77
N VAL A 161 -7.90 0.03 0.91
CA VAL A 161 -8.67 -0.04 -0.33
C VAL A 161 -9.30 -1.42 -0.45
N TYR A 162 -10.63 -1.48 -0.44
CA TYR A 162 -11.35 -2.70 -0.78
C TYR A 162 -11.41 -2.82 -2.30
N ARG A 163 -10.86 -3.91 -2.83
CA ARG A 163 -10.59 -4.07 -4.25
C ARG A 163 -11.38 -5.26 -4.79
N ASP A 164 -12.24 -4.99 -5.75
CA ASP A 164 -13.03 -6.00 -6.43
C ASP A 164 -12.19 -6.89 -7.37
N PRO A 165 -12.69 -8.09 -7.74
CA PRO A 165 -12.13 -8.87 -8.82
C PRO A 165 -12.01 -8.04 -10.10
N GLY A 166 -10.96 -8.28 -10.87
CA GLY A 166 -10.70 -7.51 -12.09
C GLY A 166 -10.02 -6.15 -11.88
N THR A 167 -9.78 -5.71 -10.63
CA THR A 167 -9.05 -4.46 -10.38
C THR A 167 -7.55 -4.67 -10.33
N MET A 168 -6.81 -3.98 -11.21
CA MET A 168 -5.36 -3.93 -11.22
C MET A 168 -4.82 -2.84 -10.30
N ARG A 169 -3.64 -3.09 -9.72
CA ARG A 169 -2.92 -2.15 -8.87
C ARG A 169 -1.47 -2.01 -9.31
N PHE A 170 -0.95 -0.79 -9.32
CA PHE A 170 0.48 -0.55 -9.54
C PHE A 170 0.96 0.73 -8.85
N VAL A 171 2.29 0.85 -8.69
CA VAL A 171 2.96 2.07 -8.25
C VAL A 171 3.64 2.69 -9.46
N LYS A 172 3.28 3.94 -9.79
CA LYS A 172 3.88 4.68 -10.90
C LYS A 172 5.38 4.86 -10.65
N TYR A 173 6.14 4.91 -11.74
CA TYR A 173 7.58 5.18 -11.72
C TYR A 173 7.96 6.35 -10.83
N VAL A 174 8.91 6.10 -9.92
CA VAL A 174 9.47 7.14 -9.06
C VAL A 174 10.54 7.89 -9.86
N GLY A 175 10.22 9.13 -10.25
CA GLY A 175 11.09 10.01 -11.00
C GLY A 175 12.43 10.25 -10.29
N SER A 176 13.49 10.50 -11.05
CA SER A 176 14.82 10.80 -10.49
C SER A 176 14.85 12.10 -9.68
N GLY A 177 13.90 13.01 -9.91
CA GLY A 177 13.70 14.23 -9.14
C GLY A 177 12.90 14.05 -7.85
N ALA A 178 12.47 12.82 -7.51
CA ALA A 178 11.73 12.56 -6.28
C ALA A 178 12.58 12.89 -5.03
N PRO A 179 12.00 13.51 -3.97
CA PRO A 179 12.73 13.92 -2.77
C PRO A 179 13.41 12.75 -2.03
N SER A 180 12.86 11.54 -2.14
CA SER A 180 13.40 10.34 -1.50
C SER A 180 13.01 9.06 -2.26
N SER A 181 13.52 7.91 -1.79
CA SER A 181 12.84 6.65 -2.10
C SER A 181 11.45 6.63 -1.49
N ARG A 182 10.49 6.00 -2.18
CA ARG A 182 9.24 5.56 -1.56
C ARG A 182 9.47 4.24 -0.85
N TRP A 183 9.21 4.22 0.44
CA TRP A 183 9.14 2.99 1.21
C TRP A 183 7.69 2.70 1.52
N ASP A 184 7.28 1.45 1.40
CA ASP A 184 5.98 1.05 1.89
C ASP A 184 5.95 -0.36 2.47
N LEU A 185 4.95 -0.57 3.31
CA LEU A 185 4.50 -1.87 3.73
C LEU A 185 3.16 -2.14 3.04
N SER A 186 3.17 -3.05 2.08
CA SER A 186 2.02 -3.38 1.24
C SER A 186 1.52 -4.77 1.60
N LEU A 187 0.34 -4.85 2.23
CA LEU A 187 -0.37 -6.10 2.52
C LEU A 187 -1.73 -6.14 1.82
N GLU A 188 -2.17 -7.37 1.58
CA GLU A 188 -3.49 -7.73 1.08
C GLU A 188 -4.09 -8.73 2.08
N TYR A 189 -5.33 -8.51 2.48
CA TYR A 189 -6.09 -9.38 3.37
C TYR A 189 -7.26 -10.00 2.61
N SER A 190 -7.46 -11.32 2.75
CA SER A 190 -8.74 -11.93 2.37
C SER A 190 -9.73 -11.69 3.49
N VAL A 191 -10.88 -11.13 3.13
CA VAL A 191 -11.97 -10.79 4.03
C VAL A 191 -13.26 -11.26 3.36
N ILE A 192 -14.22 -11.68 4.18
CA ILE A 192 -15.58 -11.99 3.75
C ILE A 192 -16.39 -10.69 3.94
N ASP A 193 -17.32 -10.42 3.03
CA ASP A 193 -18.28 -9.35 3.24
C ASP A 193 -19.37 -9.88 4.17
N ASP A 194 -19.42 -9.39 5.41
CA ASP A 194 -20.37 -9.89 6.43
C ASP A 194 -21.84 -9.54 6.05
N ASP A 195 -22.05 -8.64 5.07
CA ASP A 195 -23.39 -8.26 4.57
C ASP A 195 -24.03 -9.32 3.66
N ASP A 196 -23.26 -10.28 3.12
CA ASP A 196 -23.80 -11.38 2.28
C ASP A 196 -24.42 -12.52 3.11
N ASP A 197 -24.18 -12.57 4.43
CA ASP A 197 -24.63 -13.65 5.32
C ASP A 197 -26.04 -13.42 5.94
N ASP A 198 -26.66 -12.25 5.73
CA ASP A 198 -27.98 -11.91 6.30
C ASP A 198 -29.19 -12.36 5.42
N ASP A 199 -28.95 -12.94 4.23
CA ASP A 199 -30.00 -13.35 3.28
C ASP A 199 -30.38 -14.85 3.32
N GLU A 200 -29.73 -15.66 4.17
CA GLU A 200 -30.08 -17.08 4.35
C GLU A 200 -30.55 -17.37 5.79
N GLU A 201 -31.80 -17.09 6.16
CA GLU A 201 -32.62 -17.94 7.08
C GLU A 201 -34.05 -17.37 7.21
N GLU A 202 -35.04 -17.89 6.46
CA GLU A 202 -36.40 -18.23 6.95
C GLU A 202 -37.12 -19.13 5.91
N GLU A 203 -36.64 -20.36 5.69
CA GLU A 203 -37.53 -21.43 5.23
C GLU A 203 -38.37 -21.90 6.42
N GLU A 204 -39.48 -21.21 6.70
CA GLU A 204 -40.52 -21.76 7.55
C GLU A 204 -41.04 -23.06 6.90
N LYS A 205 -40.69 -24.19 7.52
CA LYS A 205 -41.37 -25.46 7.29
C LYS A 205 -42.82 -25.33 7.77
N GLU A 206 -43.74 -25.02 6.85
CA GLU A 206 -45.14 -25.42 7.00
C GLU A 206 -45.21 -26.94 6.92
N ASP A 207 -45.02 -27.60 8.07
CA ASP A 207 -45.37 -29.01 8.23
C ASP A 207 -46.89 -29.10 8.37
N SER A 208 -47.49 -29.69 7.35
CA SER A 208 -48.89 -30.07 7.26
C SER A 208 -49.31 -31.00 8.40
N GLU A 209 -50.39 -30.64 9.11
CA GLU A 209 -51.44 -31.56 9.59
C GLU A 209 -52.72 -30.80 10.04
#